data_AF-A0A1D1ZHF7-F1
#
_entry.id   AF-A0A1D1ZHF7-F1
#
_cell.length_a   1.000
_cell.length_b   1.000
_cell.length_c   1.000
_cell.angle_alpha   90.00
_cell.angle_beta   90.00
_cell.angle_gamma   90.00
#
_symmetry.space_group_name_H-M   'P 1'
#
loop_
_entity.id
_entity.type
_entity.pdbx_description
1 polymer ?
#
loop_
_entity_poly.entity_id
_entity_poly.type
_entity_poly.pdbx_seq_one_letter_code
_entity_poly.pdbx_strand_id
1 'polypeptide(L)'
;MLNPGAYIPGGGTVTLAQKNSKWLQENLTDMDMKLKSMIKLIEEDADSFAKRAEMYYKKRPELMKLVEEFYRAYRALAERYDHATGALRQAHRTMAEAFPNQIPFAVIDDFPSSSTAAECEPHTPEMSPPAQAFSEIDDLQKDSLRQSAYFHAKKKDGTYSEENDALTSKRRVKQLNEMFASGESTSHPKFAEGKIRKGLNFQGGKGQVTEDKINNVSRYMKKNEVGNKEDVFVKTRSLQDEVSKPSTENQNLTQVKSELDIVDQAESEIHRLQESLSRLETEKEAAQLQYHKSMENISYLEMEISHAQADNRKLKSEMLITLARLEMKKQALEMEVIDLAQQTNKKQQEVEKQDEMKKLKCSVQDEQVQYTQAAAVLQSLEKLHSQSLEKLSITALELQSGVEKLQDMELRNRSLEEVIQQVKEANNYLHKELMLKEEELKKVNVSIQDERLLLVQAEEAIQSMRN
;
A
#
# COMPACT_ATOMS: atom_id res chain seq x y z
N MET A 1 47.21 18.34 39.38
CA MET A 1 47.54 18.60 37.96
C MET A 1 47.99 17.28 37.36
N LEU A 2 47.11 16.61 36.62
CA LEU A 2 47.11 16.53 35.15
C LEU A 2 48.26 15.66 34.60
N ASN A 3 47.83 14.51 34.05
CA ASN A 3 48.48 13.45 33.26
C ASN A 3 49.40 13.98 32.12
N PRO A 4 50.26 13.19 31.40
CA PRO A 4 49.92 11.84 30.87
C PRO A 4 51.06 10.83 30.61
N GLY A 5 50.70 9.56 30.50
CA GLY A 5 51.53 8.55 29.83
C GLY A 5 50.78 7.23 29.64
N ALA A 6 50.42 6.94 28.39
CA ALA A 6 50.39 5.60 27.74
C ALA A 6 49.25 5.49 26.71
N TYR A 7 49.65 5.50 25.43
CA TYR A 7 49.05 4.75 24.32
C TYR A 7 48.81 3.28 24.76
N ILE A 8 47.81 2.54 24.24
CA ILE A 8 47.77 1.86 22.92
C ILE A 8 46.31 1.39 22.61
N PRO A 9 45.95 0.66 21.52
CA PRO A 9 44.88 1.06 20.59
C PRO A 9 43.72 0.03 20.49
N GLY A 10 42.47 0.44 20.67
CA GLY A 10 41.31 -0.33 20.20
C GLY A 10 41.06 0.01 18.73
N GLY A 11 40.93 -0.91 17.76
CA GLY A 11 40.31 -2.23 17.88
C GLY A 11 39.00 -2.26 17.07
N GLY A 12 39.10 -2.09 15.74
CA GLY A 12 38.43 -2.95 14.76
C GLY A 12 36.91 -3.17 14.71
N THR A 13 36.01 -2.35 15.29
CA THR A 13 34.55 -2.64 15.24
C THR A 13 33.66 -1.60 14.54
N VAL A 14 34.21 -0.60 13.83
CA VAL A 14 33.38 0.48 13.24
C VAL A 14 33.02 0.27 11.76
N THR A 15 33.58 -0.71 11.04
CA THR A 15 33.43 -0.69 9.58
C THR A 15 32.19 -1.37 8.98
N LEU A 16 31.46 -2.24 9.69
CA LEU A 16 30.33 -2.96 9.07
C LEU A 16 29.02 -2.14 9.06
N ALA A 17 28.70 -1.43 10.14
CA ALA A 17 27.52 -0.57 10.20
C ALA A 17 27.67 0.69 9.32
N GLN A 18 28.88 1.26 9.27
CA GLN A 18 29.15 2.46 8.48
C GLN A 18 29.23 2.16 6.96
N LYS A 19 29.66 0.95 6.57
CA LYS A 19 29.66 0.51 5.17
C LYS A 19 28.26 0.25 4.64
N ASN A 20 27.36 -0.32 5.45
CA ASN A 20 25.97 -0.58 5.04
C ASN A 20 25.14 0.70 4.88
N SER A 21 25.42 1.73 5.66
CA SER A 21 24.75 3.02 5.55
C SER A 21 25.19 3.81 4.30
N LYS A 22 26.48 3.80 3.96
CA LYS A 22 27.01 4.59 2.82
C LYS A 22 26.51 4.10 1.46
N TRP A 23 26.54 2.80 1.18
CA TRP A 23 26.10 2.30 -0.13
C TRP A 23 24.58 2.52 -0.32
N LEU A 24 23.79 2.33 0.74
CA LEU A 24 22.35 2.56 0.71
C LEU A 24 22.06 4.04 0.49
N GLN A 25 22.79 4.92 1.20
CA GLN A 25 22.68 6.36 1.02
C GLN A 25 23.04 6.79 -0.40
N GLU A 26 24.14 6.28 -0.96
CA GLU A 26 24.57 6.54 -2.35
C GLU A 26 23.53 6.05 -3.37
N ASN A 27 22.94 4.86 -3.15
CA ASN A 27 21.88 4.33 -4.02
C ASN A 27 20.58 5.14 -3.92
N LEU A 28 20.19 5.57 -2.72
CA LEU A 28 19.02 6.43 -2.52
C LEU A 28 19.24 7.80 -3.17
N THR A 29 20.45 8.36 -3.08
CA THR A 29 20.77 9.63 -3.76
C THR A 29 20.81 9.50 -5.28
N ASP A 30 21.35 8.40 -5.83
CA ASP A 30 21.34 8.13 -7.27
C ASP A 30 19.90 7.97 -7.81
N MET A 31 19.05 7.24 -7.09
CA MET A 31 17.63 7.09 -7.43
C MET A 31 16.88 8.42 -7.35
N ASP A 32 17.15 9.26 -6.34
CA ASP A 32 16.57 10.59 -6.20
C ASP A 32 17.00 11.54 -7.35
N MET A 33 18.28 11.47 -7.77
CA MET A 33 18.78 12.22 -8.92
C MET A 33 18.11 11.79 -10.24
N LYS A 34 17.89 10.50 -10.43
CA LYS A 34 17.15 9.96 -11.60
C LYS A 34 15.69 10.39 -11.59
N LEU A 35 15.01 10.29 -10.44
CA LEU A 35 13.63 10.73 -10.28
C LEU A 35 13.47 12.24 -10.59
N LYS A 36 14.36 13.07 -10.05
CA LYS A 36 14.38 14.53 -10.33
C LYS A 36 14.62 14.83 -11.80
N SER A 37 15.44 14.02 -12.48
CA SER A 37 15.68 14.17 -13.92
C SER A 37 14.45 13.76 -14.76
N MET A 38 13.71 12.73 -14.33
CA MET A 38 12.42 12.35 -14.95
C MET A 38 11.37 13.45 -14.78
N ILE A 39 11.27 14.03 -13.58
CA ILE A 39 10.33 15.11 -13.29
C ILE A 39 10.64 16.33 -14.17
N LYS A 40 11.91 16.72 -14.31
CA LYS A 40 12.33 17.80 -15.21
C LYS A 40 11.95 17.56 -16.67
N LEU A 41 12.08 16.34 -17.17
CA LEU A 41 11.66 15.97 -18.53
C LEU A 41 10.15 16.11 -18.76
N ILE A 42 9.35 16.13 -17.69
CA ILE A 42 7.90 16.26 -17.71
C ILE A 42 7.47 17.72 -17.46
N GLU A 43 8.20 18.45 -16.62
CA GLU A 43 7.86 19.81 -16.16
C GLU A 43 8.44 20.95 -17.03
N GLU A 44 9.38 20.70 -17.94
CA GLU A 44 10.10 21.76 -18.68
C GLU A 44 9.16 22.67 -19.51
N ASP A 45 9.29 24.00 -19.28
CA ASP A 45 8.41 25.10 -19.73
C ASP A 45 7.83 24.93 -21.13
N ALA A 46 6.54 24.56 -21.19
CA ALA A 46 5.82 24.42 -22.44
C ALA A 46 4.96 25.66 -22.74
N ASP A 47 5.57 26.67 -23.36
CA ASP A 47 4.84 27.76 -24.01
C ASP A 47 4.03 27.17 -25.19
N SER A 48 2.76 26.87 -24.94
CA SER A 48 1.74 26.33 -25.85
C SER A 48 1.61 24.79 -25.96
N PHE A 49 0.34 24.35 -26.05
CA PHE A 49 -0.11 22.95 -26.11
C PHE A 49 0.54 22.17 -27.26
N ALA A 50 0.74 22.79 -28.43
CA ALA A 50 1.32 22.13 -29.60
C ALA A 50 2.80 21.76 -29.38
N LYS A 51 3.59 22.65 -28.76
CA LYS A 51 4.98 22.36 -28.38
C LYS A 51 5.07 21.29 -27.30
N ARG A 52 4.13 21.30 -26.34
CA ARG A 52 4.02 20.25 -25.30
C ARG A 52 3.79 18.87 -25.92
N ALA A 53 2.88 18.76 -26.88
CA ALA A 53 2.62 17.51 -27.58
C ALA A 53 3.81 17.05 -28.43
N GLU A 54 4.45 17.96 -29.16
CA GLU A 54 5.64 17.65 -29.98
C GLU A 54 6.84 17.20 -29.12
N MET A 55 7.11 17.90 -28.02
CA MET A 55 8.16 17.55 -27.07
C MET A 55 7.88 16.22 -26.36
N TYR A 56 6.62 15.94 -26.00
CA TYR A 56 6.25 14.67 -25.36
C TYR A 56 6.65 13.47 -26.21
N TYR A 57 6.38 13.48 -27.53
CA TYR A 57 6.78 12.36 -28.40
C TYR A 57 8.29 12.28 -28.64
N LYS A 58 9.01 13.41 -28.63
CA LYS A 58 10.49 13.42 -28.72
C LYS A 58 11.19 13.00 -27.43
N LYS A 59 10.63 13.34 -26.27
CA LYS A 59 11.16 13.04 -24.93
C LYS A 59 10.72 11.68 -24.39
N ARG A 60 9.70 11.06 -24.99
CA ARG A 60 9.20 9.73 -24.64
C ARG A 60 10.28 8.64 -24.56
N PRO A 61 11.20 8.48 -25.54
CA PRO A 61 12.26 7.47 -25.45
C PRO A 61 13.29 7.77 -24.35
N GLU A 62 13.62 9.05 -24.10
CA GLU A 62 14.53 9.45 -23.01
C GLU A 62 13.91 9.17 -21.63
N LEU A 63 12.63 9.48 -21.46
CA LEU A 63 11.89 9.20 -20.24
C LEU A 63 11.74 7.68 -20.00
N MET A 64 11.42 6.92 -21.04
CA MET A 64 11.32 5.45 -20.95
C MET A 64 12.64 4.83 -20.51
N LYS A 65 13.75 5.25 -21.11
CA LYS A 65 15.09 4.76 -20.74
C LYS A 65 15.41 5.05 -19.27
N LEU A 66 15.07 6.24 -18.77
CA LEU A 66 15.34 6.63 -17.39
C LEU A 66 14.45 5.85 -16.39
N VAL A 67 13.19 5.57 -16.74
CA VAL A 67 12.29 4.69 -15.97
C VAL A 67 12.85 3.27 -15.89
N GLU A 68 13.34 2.73 -17.00
CA GLU A 68 13.94 1.39 -17.05
C GLU A 68 15.21 1.31 -16.19
N GLU A 69 16.07 2.32 -16.25
CA GLU A 69 17.28 2.41 -15.42
C GLU A 69 16.96 2.57 -13.93
N PHE A 70 15.91 3.33 -13.59
CA PHE A 70 15.40 3.45 -12.24
C PHE A 70 14.87 2.10 -11.70
N TYR A 71 14.08 1.39 -12.50
CA TYR A 71 13.54 0.09 -12.13
C TYR A 71 14.65 -0.96 -11.96
N ARG A 72 15.68 -0.95 -12.82
CA ARG A 72 16.86 -1.82 -12.65
C ARG A 72 17.61 -1.54 -11.36
N ALA A 73 17.80 -0.27 -11.00
CA ALA A 73 18.45 0.11 -9.74
C ALA A 73 17.63 -0.33 -8.51
N TYR A 74 16.31 -0.14 -8.55
CA TYR A 74 15.40 -0.61 -7.50
C TYR A 74 15.47 -2.14 -7.33
N ARG A 75 15.44 -2.89 -8.43
CA ARG A 75 15.50 -4.35 -8.40
C ARG A 75 16.83 -4.84 -7.80
N ALA A 76 17.95 -4.26 -8.21
CA ALA A 76 19.26 -4.59 -7.66
C ALA A 76 19.36 -4.26 -6.16
N LEU A 77 18.72 -3.17 -5.72
CA LEU A 77 18.64 -2.80 -4.31
C LEU A 77 17.84 -3.84 -3.49
N ALA A 78 16.66 -4.23 -3.99
CA ALA A 78 15.81 -5.24 -3.36
C ALA A 78 16.52 -6.59 -3.25
N GLU A 79 17.18 -7.05 -4.32
CA GLU A 79 17.96 -8.29 -4.31
C GLU A 79 19.05 -8.24 -3.24
N ARG A 80 19.82 -7.15 -3.14
CA ARG A 80 20.87 -7.03 -2.10
C ARG A 80 20.31 -7.00 -0.68
N TYR A 81 19.13 -6.43 -0.49
CA TYR A 81 18.44 -6.47 0.79
C TYR A 81 18.03 -7.91 1.16
N ASP A 82 17.47 -8.66 0.23
CA ASP A 82 17.11 -10.07 0.45
C ASP A 82 18.33 -10.93 0.76
N HIS A 83 19.47 -10.70 0.07
CA HIS A 83 20.73 -11.38 0.36
C HIS A 83 21.26 -11.05 1.76
N ALA A 84 21.25 -9.78 2.17
CA ALA A 84 21.73 -9.38 3.49
C ALA A 84 20.85 -9.95 4.62
N THR A 85 19.53 -9.92 4.44
CA THR A 85 18.57 -10.43 5.41
C THR A 85 18.57 -11.96 5.44
N GLY A 86 18.76 -12.60 4.29
CA GLY A 86 18.94 -14.05 4.16
C GLY A 86 20.21 -14.54 4.85
N ALA A 87 21.35 -13.87 4.63
CA ALA A 87 22.61 -14.18 5.31
C ALA A 87 22.51 -14.00 6.83
N LEU A 88 21.82 -12.96 7.30
CA LEU A 88 21.59 -12.73 8.74
C LEU A 88 20.72 -13.85 9.36
N ARG A 89 19.63 -14.23 8.69
CA ARG A 89 18.77 -15.35 9.13
C ARG A 89 19.54 -16.68 9.13
N GLN A 90 20.40 -16.90 8.14
CA GLN A 90 21.26 -18.07 8.08
C GLN A 90 22.28 -18.09 9.23
N ALA A 91 22.93 -16.96 9.52
CA ALA A 91 23.85 -16.85 10.65
C ALA A 91 23.15 -17.11 11.99
N HIS A 92 21.95 -16.57 12.19
CA HIS A 92 21.14 -16.86 13.39
C HIS A 92 20.77 -18.34 13.50
N ARG A 93 20.46 -19.02 12.39
CA ARG A 93 20.22 -20.47 12.38
C ARG A 93 21.47 -21.26 12.76
N THR A 94 22.61 -20.94 12.16
CA THR A 94 23.90 -21.60 12.47
C THR A 94 24.34 -21.34 13.92
N MET A 95 24.11 -20.15 14.46
CA MET A 95 24.36 -19.86 15.88
C MET A 95 23.47 -20.66 16.81
N ALA A 96 22.18 -20.79 16.47
CA ALA A 96 21.25 -21.61 17.25
C ALA A 96 21.62 -23.11 17.22
N GLU A 97 22.14 -23.61 16.09
CA GLU A 97 22.64 -24.99 15.95
C GLU A 97 23.97 -25.21 16.70
N ALA A 98 24.88 -24.23 16.69
CA ALA A 98 26.19 -24.32 17.35
C ALA A 98 26.11 -24.18 18.89
N PHE A 99 25.04 -23.57 19.42
CA PHE A 99 24.82 -23.40 20.86
C PHE A 99 23.38 -23.78 21.28
N PRO A 100 23.06 -25.08 21.35
CA PRO A 100 21.70 -25.58 21.60
C PRO A 100 21.08 -25.18 22.95
N ASN A 101 21.91 -24.74 23.90
CA ASN A 101 21.50 -24.48 25.28
C ASN A 101 21.20 -22.99 25.58
N GLN A 102 21.28 -22.11 24.57
CA GLN A 102 20.77 -20.75 24.69
C GLN A 102 19.36 -20.70 24.10
N ILE A 103 18.38 -20.48 24.98
CA ILE A 103 16.96 -20.41 24.66
C ILE A 103 16.74 -19.43 23.49
N PRO A 104 16.11 -19.84 22.38
CA PRO A 104 15.73 -18.93 21.32
C PRO A 104 14.79 -17.85 21.85
N PHE A 105 15.12 -16.58 21.62
CA PHE A 105 14.11 -15.52 21.62
C PHE A 105 13.12 -15.87 20.50
N ALA A 106 11.95 -16.35 20.89
CA ALA A 106 10.83 -16.55 20.00
C ALA A 106 10.57 -15.25 19.24
N VAL A 107 10.82 -15.27 17.94
CA VAL A 107 10.13 -14.37 17.02
C VAL A 107 8.69 -14.86 17.01
N ILE A 108 7.86 -14.24 17.83
CA ILE A 108 6.42 -14.23 17.61
C ILE A 108 6.25 -13.48 16.29
N ASP A 109 5.91 -14.22 15.25
CA ASP A 109 5.01 -13.68 14.24
C ASP A 109 3.98 -14.77 13.92
N ASP A 110 2.76 -14.50 14.38
CA ASP A 110 1.56 -15.28 14.15
C ASP A 110 1.23 -15.25 12.66
N PHE A 111 1.24 -16.40 11.97
CA PHE A 111 0.21 -16.78 10.99
C PHE A 111 0.22 -18.32 10.82
N PRO A 112 -0.95 -18.98 10.76
CA PRO A 112 -1.05 -20.43 10.84
C PRO A 112 -0.68 -21.08 9.50
N SER A 113 0.21 -22.06 9.57
CA SER A 113 0.45 -23.02 8.50
C SER A 113 -0.85 -23.69 8.05
N SER A 114 -1.17 -23.59 6.76
CA SER A 114 -1.82 -24.68 6.01
C SER A 114 -0.78 -25.16 5.00
N SER A 115 -0.20 -26.33 5.24
CA SER A 115 -0.68 -27.62 4.72
C SER A 115 -0.33 -27.79 3.23
N THR A 116 0.74 -28.57 3.01
CA THR A 116 1.01 -29.46 1.86
C THR A 116 0.22 -29.23 0.57
N ALA A 117 0.92 -28.85 -0.50
CA ALA A 117 0.55 -29.25 -1.85
C ALA A 117 1.79 -29.33 -2.76
N ALA A 118 1.81 -30.45 -3.48
CA ALA A 118 2.54 -30.82 -4.69
C ALA A 118 3.39 -29.78 -5.44
N GLU A 119 4.45 -30.33 -6.04
CA GLU A 119 5.05 -29.91 -7.31
C GLU A 119 4.12 -29.04 -8.19
N CYS A 120 4.61 -27.89 -8.63
CA CYS A 120 4.51 -27.43 -10.01
C CYS A 120 5.37 -26.18 -10.24
N GLU A 121 5.99 -26.15 -11.42
CA GLU A 121 6.88 -25.13 -11.96
C GLU A 121 6.32 -23.69 -11.95
N PRO A 122 7.19 -22.65 -11.98
CA PRO A 122 6.75 -21.28 -12.13
C PRO A 122 6.46 -20.94 -13.60
N HIS A 123 5.18 -20.92 -13.97
CA HIS A 123 4.72 -20.31 -15.22
C HIS A 123 4.42 -18.80 -15.05
N THR A 124 4.96 -18.04 -15.99
CA THR A 124 4.73 -16.62 -16.28
C THR A 124 3.26 -16.30 -16.61
N PRO A 125 2.68 -15.16 -16.17
CA PRO A 125 1.39 -14.71 -16.64
C PRO A 125 1.52 -14.10 -18.05
N GLU A 126 0.94 -14.81 -19.01
CA GLU A 126 0.70 -14.40 -20.39
C GLU A 126 -0.36 -13.29 -20.42
N MET A 127 -0.02 -12.16 -21.04
CA MET A 127 -0.94 -11.06 -21.35
C MET A 127 -1.40 -11.25 -22.80
N SER A 128 -2.68 -11.59 -23.01
CA SER A 128 -3.26 -11.73 -24.36
C SER A 128 -3.44 -10.35 -25.03
N PRO A 129 -3.26 -10.24 -26.37
CA PRO A 129 -3.22 -8.95 -27.06
C PRO A 129 -4.63 -8.42 -27.43
N PRO A 130 -4.77 -7.11 -27.70
CA PRO A 130 -6.01 -6.54 -28.20
C PRO A 130 -6.08 -6.67 -29.73
N ALA A 131 -7.20 -7.17 -30.25
CA ALA A 131 -7.55 -7.02 -31.66
C ALA A 131 -8.61 -5.93 -31.79
N GLN A 132 -8.29 -4.86 -32.52
CA GLN A 132 -9.29 -3.98 -33.11
C GLN A 132 -9.97 -4.73 -34.26
N ALA A 133 -11.31 -4.67 -34.35
CA ALA A 133 -12.03 -4.01 -35.45
C ALA A 133 -13.47 -4.55 -35.65
N PHE A 134 -14.43 -3.62 -35.69
CA PHE A 134 -15.78 -3.63 -36.27
C PHE A 134 -16.78 -4.75 -35.92
N SER A 135 -17.88 -4.38 -35.25
CA SER A 135 -19.19 -4.24 -35.91
C SER A 135 -20.24 -3.61 -34.98
N GLU A 136 -21.01 -2.74 -35.61
CA GLU A 136 -22.20 -1.99 -35.22
C GLU A 136 -23.42 -2.92 -35.03
N ILE A 137 -24.56 -2.35 -34.57
CA ILE A 137 -25.92 -2.90 -34.36
C ILE A 137 -26.22 -3.11 -32.85
N ASP A 138 -26.82 -2.17 -32.13
CA ASP A 138 -28.16 -1.54 -32.18
C ASP A 138 -29.16 -2.19 -31.19
N ASP A 139 -29.60 -1.31 -30.28
CA ASP A 139 -30.92 -1.17 -29.68
C ASP A 139 -31.55 -2.10 -28.60
N LEU A 140 -32.24 -1.36 -27.69
CA LEU A 140 -33.39 -1.69 -26.82
C LEU A 140 -33.20 -2.16 -25.36
N GLN A 141 -33.34 -1.17 -24.46
CA GLN A 141 -34.41 -1.01 -23.46
C GLN A 141 -34.84 -2.25 -22.61
N LYS A 142 -34.83 -2.14 -21.27
CA LYS A 142 -35.98 -1.66 -20.43
C LYS A 142 -35.82 -2.01 -18.94
N ASP A 143 -36.09 -0.99 -18.13
CA ASP A 143 -36.62 -0.93 -16.76
C ASP A 143 -36.94 -2.21 -15.96
N SER A 144 -36.58 -2.20 -14.67
CA SER A 144 -37.54 -1.94 -13.55
C SER A 144 -37.28 -2.79 -12.29
N LEU A 145 -36.89 -2.08 -11.22
CA LEU A 145 -37.40 -2.11 -9.84
C LEU A 145 -37.59 -3.42 -9.05
N ARG A 146 -37.05 -3.31 -7.82
CA ARG A 146 -37.68 -3.57 -6.50
C ARG A 146 -37.74 -4.98 -5.91
N GLN A 147 -37.31 -4.96 -4.64
CA GLN A 147 -37.89 -5.60 -3.45
C GLN A 147 -37.75 -7.11 -3.29
N SER A 148 -37.02 -7.58 -2.28
CA SER A 148 -37.33 -7.53 -0.82
C SER A 148 -38.31 -8.62 -0.38
N ALA A 149 -37.76 -9.49 0.48
CA ALA A 149 -38.42 -10.23 1.55
C ALA A 149 -39.30 -11.41 1.06
N TYR A 150 -39.33 -12.57 1.71
CA TYR A 150 -39.66 -12.81 3.11
C TYR A 150 -39.19 -14.26 3.48
N PHE A 151 -38.49 -14.47 4.61
CA PHE A 151 -38.95 -15.28 5.78
C PHE A 151 -39.03 -16.81 5.58
N HIS A 152 -38.92 -17.74 6.53
CA HIS A 152 -39.02 -17.83 7.99
C HIS A 152 -38.21 -19.08 8.41
N ALA A 153 -37.33 -18.99 9.42
CA ALA A 153 -37.53 -19.47 10.79
C ALA A 153 -37.62 -21.00 11.01
N LYS A 154 -36.78 -21.52 11.93
CA LYS A 154 -37.19 -22.35 13.07
C LYS A 154 -36.07 -22.52 14.12
N LYS A 155 -36.37 -22.06 15.34
CA LYS A 155 -35.79 -22.50 16.61
C LYS A 155 -36.40 -23.86 16.99
N LYS A 156 -35.64 -24.76 17.63
CA LYS A 156 -35.89 -25.22 19.03
C LYS A 156 -34.89 -26.29 19.48
N ASP A 157 -34.60 -26.19 20.77
CA ASP A 157 -33.85 -27.07 21.68
C ASP A 157 -34.27 -28.55 21.70
N GLY A 158 -33.33 -29.40 22.14
CA GLY A 158 -33.56 -30.78 22.55
C GLY A 158 -32.27 -31.47 23.03
N THR A 159 -32.01 -31.37 24.34
CA THR A 159 -30.99 -32.02 25.18
C THR A 159 -30.94 -33.55 25.13
N TYR A 160 -29.76 -34.12 25.43
CA TYR A 160 -29.35 -35.41 26.09
C TYR A 160 -27.95 -35.76 25.51
N SER A 161 -26.90 -36.20 26.20
CA SER A 161 -26.66 -36.70 27.55
C SER A 161 -25.14 -36.62 27.83
N GLU A 162 -24.80 -36.39 29.10
CA GLU A 162 -23.53 -36.66 29.81
C GLU A 162 -22.38 -37.38 29.07
N GLU A 163 -21.20 -36.75 29.06
CA GLU A 163 -20.04 -37.26 29.82
C GLU A 163 -19.05 -36.12 30.09
N ASN A 164 -18.70 -35.97 31.36
CA ASN A 164 -17.69 -35.06 31.86
C ASN A 164 -16.30 -35.67 31.64
N ASP A 165 -15.31 -34.87 31.27
CA ASP A 165 -14.03 -34.97 31.99
C ASP A 165 -13.23 -33.66 31.95
N ALA A 166 -13.46 -32.84 32.97
CA ALA A 166 -12.60 -31.75 33.38
C ALA A 166 -11.35 -32.35 34.08
N LEU A 167 -10.37 -32.79 33.29
CA LEU A 167 -9.20 -33.47 33.87
C LEU A 167 -7.87 -33.17 33.16
N THR A 168 -7.53 -31.89 33.00
CA THR A 168 -6.13 -31.51 32.71
C THR A 168 -5.61 -30.29 33.46
N SER A 169 -6.45 -29.50 34.15
CA SER A 169 -6.00 -28.30 34.87
C SER A 169 -5.72 -28.49 36.38
N LYS A 170 -5.63 -29.72 36.89
CA LYS A 170 -5.38 -29.99 38.33
C LYS A 170 -4.25 -31.00 38.61
N ARG A 171 -3.18 -30.99 37.79
CA ARG A 171 -2.01 -31.87 38.01
C ARG A 171 -0.66 -31.16 38.21
N ARG A 172 -0.57 -29.83 38.10
CA ARG A 172 0.69 -29.09 38.31
C ARG A 172 0.81 -28.35 39.64
N VAL A 173 -0.25 -28.31 40.46
CA VAL A 173 -0.23 -27.58 41.74
C VAL A 173 -0.14 -28.52 42.97
N LYS A 174 -0.26 -29.85 42.79
CA LYS A 174 -0.07 -30.82 43.87
C LYS A 174 1.35 -31.39 44.01
N GLN A 175 2.25 -31.11 43.06
CA GLN A 175 3.64 -31.59 43.11
C GLN A 175 4.60 -30.67 43.88
N LEU A 176 4.15 -29.48 44.29
CA LEU A 176 4.96 -28.53 45.06
C LEU A 176 4.57 -28.46 46.56
N ASN A 177 3.52 -29.18 46.98
CA ASN A 177 3.08 -29.24 48.37
C ASN A 177 3.37 -30.59 49.05
N GLU A 178 4.06 -31.52 48.37
CA GLU A 178 4.49 -32.81 48.93
C GLU A 178 5.96 -32.82 49.37
N MET A 179 6.72 -31.73 49.17
CA MET A 179 8.13 -31.66 49.62
C MET A 179 8.30 -31.07 51.03
N PHE A 180 7.26 -30.45 51.60
CA PHE A 180 7.35 -29.78 52.89
C PHE A 180 6.01 -29.82 53.64
N ALA A 181 5.71 -30.90 54.38
CA ALA A 181 5.11 -30.86 55.73
C ALA A 181 4.62 -32.25 56.21
N SER A 182 4.84 -32.48 57.50
CA SER A 182 4.46 -33.63 58.35
C SER A 182 5.42 -34.82 58.29
N GLY A 183 6.12 -35.21 59.36
CA GLY A 183 5.91 -34.84 60.75
C GLY A 183 7.03 -35.36 61.65
N GLU A 184 7.00 -34.82 62.85
CA GLU A 184 7.96 -34.90 63.93
C GLU A 184 8.01 -36.28 64.60
N SER A 185 9.15 -36.55 65.23
CA SER A 185 9.42 -37.53 66.29
C SER A 185 9.95 -38.94 65.95
N THR A 186 11.20 -39.10 66.41
CA THR A 186 11.85 -40.26 67.02
C THR A 186 12.53 -41.34 66.15
N SER A 187 13.81 -41.54 66.54
CA SER A 187 14.69 -42.69 66.35
C SER A 187 15.63 -42.71 65.13
N HIS A 188 16.92 -42.51 65.47
CA HIS A 188 18.16 -43.00 64.85
C HIS A 188 18.37 -42.86 63.33
N PRO A 189 19.49 -42.23 62.87
CA PRO A 189 20.02 -42.55 61.56
C PRO A 189 20.91 -43.81 61.66
N LYS A 190 20.43 -44.89 61.05
CA LYS A 190 21.28 -45.95 60.46
C LYS A 190 20.99 -45.94 58.96
N PHE A 191 22.01 -45.75 58.12
CA PHE A 191 22.31 -46.54 56.92
C PHE A 191 23.66 -46.05 56.37
N ALA A 192 24.70 -46.86 56.57
CA ALA A 192 25.38 -47.63 55.53
C ALA A 192 26.28 -46.75 54.64
N GLU A 193 27.54 -46.56 55.02
CA GLU A 193 28.64 -47.51 54.74
C GLU A 193 29.02 -47.52 53.24
N GLY A 194 29.66 -46.42 52.83
CA GLY A 194 30.47 -46.35 51.62
C GLY A 194 31.87 -46.87 51.91
N LYS A 195 32.08 -48.16 51.64
CA LYS A 195 33.36 -48.89 51.64
C LYS A 195 34.46 -48.11 50.91
N ILE A 196 35.54 -47.79 51.63
CA ILE A 196 36.90 -47.69 51.05
C ILE A 196 37.87 -48.52 51.90
N ARG A 197 38.34 -49.60 51.28
CA ARG A 197 39.63 -50.29 51.43
C ARG A 197 40.11 -50.63 52.85
N LYS A 198 39.65 -51.80 53.26
CA LYS A 198 40.35 -52.82 54.05
C LYS A 198 41.82 -52.95 53.61
N GLY A 199 42.77 -52.74 54.55
CA GLY A 199 44.18 -52.99 54.29
C GLY A 199 45.15 -52.34 55.28
N LEU A 200 45.00 -52.57 56.59
CA LEU A 200 46.13 -52.46 57.53
C LEU A 200 46.25 -53.78 58.27
N ASN A 201 47.20 -54.59 57.78
CA ASN A 201 47.68 -55.79 58.44
C ASN A 201 48.40 -55.37 59.73
N PHE A 202 47.88 -55.76 60.89
CA PHE A 202 48.70 -55.90 62.09
C PHE A 202 49.25 -57.32 62.14
N GLN A 203 50.46 -57.45 61.62
CA GLN A 203 51.32 -58.61 61.75
C GLN A 203 51.74 -58.75 63.22
N GLY A 204 51.05 -59.60 63.97
CA GLY A 204 51.53 -60.08 65.28
C GLY A 204 52.75 -60.95 65.09
N GLY A 205 53.94 -60.35 65.10
CA GLY A 205 55.22 -61.05 65.09
C GLY A 205 55.52 -61.64 66.47
N LYS A 206 55.21 -62.92 66.68
CA LYS A 206 55.89 -63.78 67.64
C LYS A 206 56.56 -64.93 66.87
N GLY A 207 57.86 -64.81 66.63
CA GLY A 207 58.79 -65.93 66.56
C GLY A 207 59.67 -65.88 67.80
N GLN A 208 60.33 -66.92 68.32
CA GLN A 208 60.57 -68.34 68.03
C GLN A 208 60.94 -68.94 69.42
N VAL A 209 60.54 -70.16 69.83
CA VAL A 209 61.24 -71.46 69.64
C VAL A 209 62.71 -71.35 70.11
N THR A 210 63.27 -72.05 71.10
CA THR A 210 63.26 -73.49 71.46
C THR A 210 63.66 -73.75 72.94
N GLU A 211 63.32 -74.98 73.39
CA GLU A 211 64.18 -75.95 74.12
C GLU A 211 64.65 -75.76 75.58
N ASP A 212 64.13 -76.71 76.37
CA ASP A 212 64.87 -77.72 77.13
C ASP A 212 65.48 -77.47 78.52
N LYS A 213 65.00 -78.34 79.43
CA LYS A 213 65.73 -79.06 80.48
C LYS A 213 66.22 -78.28 81.70
N ILE A 214 65.37 -78.22 82.74
CA ILE A 214 65.73 -78.61 84.13
C ILE A 214 64.48 -79.28 84.75
N ASN A 215 64.28 -80.59 84.56
CA ASN A 215 64.63 -81.68 85.48
C ASN A 215 64.20 -81.51 86.96
N ASN A 216 63.06 -82.10 87.29
CA ASN A 216 62.97 -83.33 88.10
C ASN A 216 64.04 -83.53 89.21
N VAL A 217 63.88 -82.85 90.36
CA VAL A 217 64.36 -83.21 91.70
C VAL A 217 63.38 -82.51 92.68
N SER A 218 62.67 -83.10 93.63
CA SER A 218 62.93 -84.27 94.46
C SER A 218 61.62 -84.78 95.10
N ARG A 219 61.37 -86.09 94.99
CA ARG A 219 60.34 -86.83 95.74
C ARG A 219 60.91 -87.62 96.92
N TYR A 220 62.04 -87.25 97.50
CA TYR A 220 62.57 -87.98 98.67
C TYR A 220 63.15 -87.01 99.70
N MET A 221 62.39 -86.75 100.77
CA MET A 221 62.88 -86.67 102.16
C MET A 221 61.68 -86.58 103.12
N LYS A 222 60.89 -87.66 103.18
CA LYS A 222 59.99 -87.95 104.32
C LYS A 222 60.59 -89.09 105.14
N LYS A 223 61.56 -88.77 106.00
CA LYS A 223 61.71 -89.30 107.37
C LYS A 223 62.97 -88.76 108.01
N ASN A 224 62.77 -88.15 109.19
CA ASN A 224 63.76 -87.87 110.24
C ASN A 224 64.77 -86.77 109.80
N GLU A 225 65.11 -85.74 110.56
CA GLU A 225 65.07 -85.54 111.99
C GLU A 225 64.54 -84.14 112.33
N VAL A 226 64.24 -84.02 113.62
CA VAL A 226 63.62 -82.94 114.35
C VAL A 226 64.42 -81.63 114.18
N GLY A 227 63.71 -80.55 113.86
CA GLY A 227 64.26 -79.20 113.90
C GLY A 227 63.83 -78.33 112.73
N ASN A 228 62.74 -77.59 112.92
CA ASN A 228 62.45 -76.33 112.22
C ASN A 228 62.02 -76.40 110.72
N LYS A 229 61.03 -77.26 110.38
CA LYS A 229 60.42 -77.33 109.03
C LYS A 229 59.28 -76.34 108.78
N GLU A 230 58.76 -75.69 109.82
CA GLU A 230 57.73 -74.64 109.68
C GLU A 230 58.33 -73.36 109.09
N ASP A 231 59.57 -73.02 109.48
CA ASP A 231 60.27 -71.81 109.05
C ASP A 231 60.56 -71.79 107.54
N VAL A 232 60.90 -72.94 106.94
CA VAL A 232 61.20 -73.04 105.50
C VAL A 232 59.93 -72.98 104.63
N PHE A 233 58.81 -73.53 105.08
CA PHE A 233 57.55 -73.47 104.33
C PHE A 233 56.91 -72.07 104.41
N VAL A 234 56.97 -71.43 105.59
CA VAL A 234 56.59 -70.02 105.77
C VAL A 234 57.50 -69.11 104.94
N LYS A 235 58.81 -69.37 104.89
CA LYS A 235 59.75 -68.59 104.07
C LYS A 235 59.57 -68.80 102.57
N THR A 236 59.25 -70.02 102.13
CA THR A 236 58.94 -70.30 100.71
C THR A 236 57.64 -69.65 100.29
N ARG A 237 56.59 -69.67 101.12
CA ARG A 237 55.33 -68.96 100.87
C ARG A 237 55.49 -67.44 100.96
N SER A 238 56.31 -66.93 101.89
CA SER A 238 56.67 -65.50 101.99
C SER A 238 57.45 -65.03 100.76
N LEU A 239 58.42 -65.81 100.30
CA LEU A 239 59.18 -65.50 99.07
C LEU A 239 58.30 -65.64 97.83
N GLN A 240 57.35 -66.58 97.80
CA GLN A 240 56.43 -66.75 96.67
C GLN A 240 55.34 -65.66 96.63
N ASP A 241 54.91 -65.14 97.78
CA ASP A 241 54.08 -63.93 97.89
C ASP A 241 54.90 -62.67 97.55
N GLU A 242 56.17 -62.59 97.98
CA GLU A 242 57.12 -61.53 97.61
C GLU A 242 57.53 -61.56 96.13
N VAL A 243 57.44 -62.70 95.44
CA VAL A 243 57.66 -62.82 93.98
C VAL A 243 56.37 -62.63 93.18
N SER A 244 55.21 -63.00 93.75
CA SER A 244 53.91 -62.76 93.11
C SER A 244 53.56 -61.27 93.08
N LYS A 245 53.94 -60.50 94.11
CA LYS A 245 53.77 -59.03 94.16
C LYS A 245 54.43 -58.29 92.98
N PRO A 246 55.75 -58.44 92.70
CA PRO A 246 56.39 -57.79 91.56
C PRO A 246 55.93 -58.37 90.22
N SER A 247 55.42 -59.61 90.16
CA SER A 247 54.86 -60.19 88.94
C SER A 247 53.51 -59.56 88.58
N THR A 248 52.61 -59.41 89.55
CA THR A 248 51.33 -58.70 89.35
C THR A 248 51.55 -57.21 89.15
N GLU A 249 52.50 -56.60 89.84
CA GLU A 249 52.91 -55.21 89.64
C GLU A 249 53.48 -54.98 88.23
N ASN A 250 54.32 -55.87 87.70
CA ASN A 250 54.80 -55.78 86.32
C ASN A 250 53.68 -55.98 85.29
N GLN A 251 52.73 -56.88 85.51
CA GLN A 251 51.55 -57.03 84.64
C GLN A 251 50.69 -55.76 84.65
N ASN A 252 50.46 -55.17 85.83
CA ASN A 252 49.76 -53.89 85.97
C ASN A 252 50.54 -52.76 85.29
N LEU A 253 51.87 -52.72 85.39
CA LEU A 253 52.71 -51.72 84.73
C LEU A 253 52.65 -51.86 83.20
N THR A 254 52.57 -53.09 82.69
CA THR A 254 52.41 -53.37 81.26
C THR A 254 51.03 -52.93 80.76
N GLN A 255 49.98 -53.15 81.56
CA GLN A 255 48.63 -52.69 81.28
C GLN A 255 48.55 -51.16 81.29
N VAL A 256 49.06 -50.50 82.34
CA VAL A 256 49.12 -49.03 82.45
C VAL A 256 49.89 -48.43 81.28
N LYS A 257 50.96 -49.08 80.80
CA LYS A 257 51.70 -48.62 79.63
C LYS A 257 50.90 -48.72 78.34
N SER A 258 50.17 -49.82 78.13
CA SER A 258 49.26 -49.93 76.98
C SER A 258 48.07 -48.96 77.05
N GLU A 259 47.57 -48.66 78.27
CA GLU A 259 46.54 -47.65 78.48
C GLU A 259 47.08 -46.23 78.20
N LEU A 260 48.33 -45.93 78.55
CA LEU A 260 49.01 -44.67 78.22
C LEU A 260 49.18 -44.49 76.70
N ASP A 261 49.59 -45.53 75.97
CA ASP A 261 49.72 -45.48 74.50
C ASP A 261 48.34 -45.23 73.81
N ILE A 262 47.26 -45.79 74.37
CA ILE A 262 45.89 -45.52 73.89
C ILE A 262 45.49 -44.07 74.16
N VAL A 263 45.89 -43.51 75.31
CA VAL A 263 45.65 -42.11 75.65
C VAL A 263 46.42 -41.19 74.70
N ASP A 264 47.70 -41.43 74.43
CA ASP A 264 48.50 -40.64 73.48
C ASP A 264 47.91 -40.66 72.06
N GLN A 265 47.38 -41.81 71.64
CA GLN A 265 46.71 -41.94 70.35
C GLN A 265 45.35 -41.19 70.32
N ALA A 266 44.61 -41.21 71.43
CA ALA A 266 43.37 -40.44 71.57
C ALA A 266 43.65 -38.93 71.62
N GLU A 267 44.70 -38.48 72.29
CA GLU A 267 45.12 -37.06 72.35
C GLU A 267 45.54 -36.55 70.97
N SER A 268 46.31 -37.35 70.23
CA SER A 268 46.67 -37.03 68.84
C SER A 268 45.45 -36.90 67.93
N GLU A 269 44.44 -37.75 68.12
CA GLU A 269 43.17 -37.69 67.38
C GLU A 269 42.34 -36.47 67.75
N ILE A 270 42.28 -36.11 69.05
CA ILE A 270 41.61 -34.88 69.52
C ILE A 270 42.25 -33.66 68.88
N HIS A 271 43.58 -33.58 68.85
CA HIS A 271 44.28 -32.47 68.20
C HIS A 271 43.98 -32.40 66.70
N ARG A 272 43.97 -33.54 66.00
CA ARG A 272 43.60 -33.59 64.58
C ARG A 272 42.18 -33.11 64.32
N LEU A 273 41.24 -33.51 65.17
CA LEU A 273 39.84 -33.06 65.09
C LEU A 273 39.72 -31.56 65.39
N GLN A 274 40.43 -31.04 66.39
CA GLN A 274 40.48 -29.61 66.69
C GLN A 274 41.01 -28.78 65.50
N GLU A 275 42.06 -29.26 64.83
CA GLU A 275 42.59 -28.62 63.63
C GLU A 275 41.56 -28.66 62.49
N SER A 276 40.87 -29.79 62.30
CA SER A 276 39.82 -29.91 61.29
C SER A 276 38.62 -28.99 61.55
N LEU A 277 38.22 -28.82 62.81
CA LEU A 277 37.17 -27.90 63.24
C LEU A 277 37.59 -26.46 63.00
N SER A 278 38.83 -26.09 63.35
CA SER A 278 39.37 -24.74 63.12
C SER A 278 39.37 -24.40 61.62
N ARG A 279 39.82 -25.33 60.77
CA ARG A 279 39.79 -25.16 59.32
C ARG A 279 38.36 -25.01 58.79
N LEU A 280 37.43 -25.87 59.24
CA LEU A 280 36.04 -25.82 58.84
C LEU A 280 35.36 -24.50 59.25
N GLU A 281 35.68 -23.95 60.43
CA GLU A 281 35.16 -22.67 60.89
C GLU A 281 35.62 -21.53 59.96
N THR A 282 36.91 -21.49 59.59
CA THR A 282 37.42 -20.47 58.65
C THR A 282 36.81 -20.59 57.25
N GLU A 283 36.55 -21.82 56.77
CA GLU A 283 35.90 -22.05 55.48
C GLU A 283 34.43 -21.59 55.50
N LYS A 284 33.71 -21.88 56.60
CA LYS A 284 32.35 -21.39 56.83
C LYS A 284 32.29 -19.86 56.84
N GLU A 285 33.21 -19.20 57.55
CA GLU A 285 33.29 -17.72 57.58
C GLU A 285 33.58 -17.14 56.19
N ALA A 286 34.51 -17.73 55.44
CA ALA A 286 34.82 -17.32 54.08
C ALA A 286 33.61 -17.49 53.13
N ALA A 287 32.90 -18.61 53.22
CA ALA A 287 31.68 -18.87 52.44
C ALA A 287 30.56 -17.88 52.82
N GLN A 288 30.40 -17.55 54.10
CA GLN A 288 29.42 -16.58 54.57
C GLN A 288 29.72 -15.17 54.02
N LEU A 289 30.99 -14.75 54.00
CA LEU A 289 31.39 -13.47 53.42
C LEU A 289 31.12 -13.42 51.91
N GLN A 290 31.44 -14.50 51.18
CA GLN A 290 31.13 -14.62 49.76
C GLN A 290 29.62 -14.57 49.50
N TYR A 291 28.82 -15.25 50.32
CA TYR A 291 27.36 -15.19 50.26
C TYR A 291 26.85 -13.76 50.46
N HIS A 292 27.33 -13.05 51.49
CA HIS A 292 26.95 -11.67 51.74
C HIS A 292 27.28 -10.75 50.56
N LYS A 293 28.49 -10.89 50.01
CA LYS A 293 28.91 -10.13 48.81
C LYS A 293 28.04 -10.46 47.59
N SER A 294 27.63 -11.71 47.41
CA SER A 294 26.72 -12.09 46.33
C SER A 294 25.34 -11.46 46.51
N MET A 295 24.84 -11.37 47.75
CA MET A 295 23.55 -10.76 48.06
C MET A 295 23.56 -9.25 47.79
N GLU A 296 24.63 -8.54 48.16
CA GLU A 296 24.78 -7.11 47.84
C GLU A 296 24.78 -6.88 46.32
N ASN A 297 25.53 -7.70 45.58
CA ASN A 297 25.58 -7.61 44.12
C ASN A 297 24.19 -7.87 43.48
N ILE A 298 23.46 -8.87 43.97
CA ILE A 298 22.10 -9.17 43.50
C ILE A 298 21.19 -7.97 43.77
N SER A 299 21.22 -7.40 44.98
CA SER A 299 20.40 -6.24 45.34
C SER A 299 20.69 -5.02 44.47
N TYR A 300 21.98 -4.76 44.17
CA TYR A 300 22.38 -3.70 43.26
C TYR A 300 21.82 -3.92 41.84
N LEU A 301 21.96 -5.14 41.30
CA LEU A 301 21.46 -5.47 39.97
C LEU A 301 19.92 -5.39 39.89
N GLU A 302 19.21 -5.81 40.93
CA GLU A 302 17.75 -5.68 41.01
C GLU A 302 17.30 -4.21 41.02
N MET A 303 18.03 -3.34 41.72
CA MET A 303 17.79 -1.89 41.71
C MET A 303 18.01 -1.31 40.31
N GLU A 304 19.14 -1.65 39.66
CA GLU A 304 19.47 -1.15 38.32
C GLU A 304 18.44 -1.61 37.27
N ILE A 305 18.02 -2.88 37.34
CA ILE A 305 16.96 -3.44 36.48
C ILE A 305 15.64 -2.71 36.73
N SER A 306 15.28 -2.45 37.99
CA SER A 306 14.05 -1.72 38.33
C SER A 306 14.07 -0.29 37.78
N HIS A 307 15.22 0.38 37.83
CA HIS A 307 15.40 1.71 37.27
C HIS A 307 15.27 1.70 35.75
N ALA A 308 15.99 0.81 35.06
CA ALA A 308 15.92 0.65 33.61
C ALA A 308 14.51 0.27 33.12
N GLN A 309 13.76 -0.52 33.90
CA GLN A 309 12.36 -0.83 33.62
C GLN A 309 11.46 0.39 33.78
N ALA A 310 11.67 1.21 34.81
CA ALA A 310 10.88 2.43 35.03
C ALA A 310 11.08 3.44 33.88
N ASP A 311 12.32 3.63 33.43
CA ASP A 311 12.62 4.53 32.32
C ASP A 311 12.08 4.00 30.98
N ASN A 312 12.14 2.69 30.73
CA ASN A 312 11.47 2.09 29.57
C ASN A 312 9.94 2.31 29.59
N ARG A 313 9.30 2.23 30.77
CA ARG A 313 7.86 2.53 30.89
C ARG A 313 7.57 3.99 30.58
N LYS A 314 8.38 4.93 31.09
CA LYS A 314 8.24 6.36 30.77
C LYS A 314 8.40 6.60 29.28
N LEU A 315 9.48 6.12 28.68
CA LEU A 315 9.75 6.26 27.25
C LEU A 315 8.61 5.66 26.41
N LYS A 316 8.09 4.49 26.80
CA LYS A 316 6.92 3.89 26.13
C LYS A 316 5.68 4.77 26.24
N SER A 317 5.42 5.37 27.40
CA SER A 317 4.29 6.28 27.58
C SER A 317 4.43 7.58 26.77
N GLU A 318 5.63 8.15 26.72
CA GLU A 318 5.94 9.33 25.89
C GLU A 318 5.79 9.00 24.40
N MET A 319 6.30 7.85 23.96
CA MET A 319 6.13 7.38 22.60
C MET A 319 4.65 7.23 22.23
N LEU A 320 3.82 6.64 23.10
CA LEU A 320 2.37 6.54 22.88
C LEU A 320 1.69 7.91 22.77
N ILE A 321 2.08 8.87 23.60
CA ILE A 321 1.55 10.25 23.53
C ILE A 321 1.96 10.92 22.22
N THR A 322 3.21 10.75 21.78
CA THR A 322 3.68 11.32 20.51
C THR A 322 3.00 10.67 19.31
N LEU A 323 2.79 9.35 19.32
CA LEU A 323 2.03 8.63 18.31
C LEU A 323 0.59 9.14 18.22
N ALA A 324 -0.10 9.31 19.35
CA ALA A 324 -1.45 9.86 19.38
C ALA A 324 -1.51 11.30 18.84
N ARG A 325 -0.52 12.15 19.17
CA ARG A 325 -0.43 13.51 18.62
C ARG A 325 -0.18 13.52 17.11
N LEU A 326 0.64 12.60 16.61
CA LEU A 326 0.88 12.46 15.16
C LEU A 326 -0.38 11.97 14.44
N GLU A 327 -1.11 11.02 15.01
CA GLU A 327 -2.38 10.55 14.42
C GLU A 327 -3.42 11.67 14.36
N MET A 328 -3.55 12.49 15.41
CA MET A 328 -4.43 13.67 15.36
C MET A 328 -4.02 14.67 14.27
N LYS A 329 -2.72 14.92 14.10
CA LYS A 329 -2.23 15.80 13.02
C LYS A 329 -2.49 15.23 11.64
N LYS A 330 -2.32 13.91 11.47
CA LYS A 330 -2.62 13.21 10.22
C LYS A 330 -4.11 13.36 9.88
N GLN A 331 -5.01 13.10 10.82
CA GLN A 331 -6.46 13.27 10.62
C GLN A 331 -6.84 14.72 10.29
N ALA A 332 -6.20 15.71 10.93
CA ALA A 332 -6.42 17.12 10.60
C ALA A 332 -5.99 17.46 9.17
N LEU A 333 -4.81 16.98 8.74
CA LEU A 333 -4.33 17.15 7.37
C LEU A 333 -5.23 16.43 6.35
N GLU A 334 -5.74 15.24 6.67
CA GLU A 334 -6.70 14.53 5.82
C GLU A 334 -7.98 15.33 5.58
N MET A 335 -8.51 16.00 6.62
CA MET A 335 -9.67 16.88 6.47
C MET A 335 -9.35 18.12 5.60
N GLU A 336 -8.18 18.72 5.80
CA GLU A 336 -7.73 19.86 4.98
C GLU A 336 -7.59 19.49 3.49
N VAL A 337 -7.07 18.30 3.18
CA VAL A 337 -6.98 17.79 1.81
C VAL A 337 -8.38 17.63 1.20
N ILE A 338 -9.36 17.14 1.95
CA ILE A 338 -10.76 17.01 1.47
C ILE A 338 -11.35 18.39 1.16
N ASP A 339 -11.17 19.38 2.04
CA ASP A 339 -11.69 20.73 1.85
C ASP A 339 -11.04 21.42 0.63
N LEU A 340 -9.73 21.28 0.45
CA LEU A 340 -9.01 21.80 -0.71
C LEU A 340 -9.46 21.13 -2.01
N ALA A 341 -9.71 19.82 -2.00
CA ALA A 341 -10.26 19.10 -3.15
C ALA A 341 -11.66 19.61 -3.52
N GLN A 342 -12.53 19.84 -2.53
CA GLN A 342 -13.85 20.43 -2.77
C GLN A 342 -13.75 21.85 -3.33
N GLN A 343 -12.84 22.68 -2.82
CA GLN A 343 -12.63 24.03 -3.33
C GLN A 343 -12.11 24.02 -4.77
N THR A 344 -11.19 23.10 -5.08
CA THR A 344 -10.64 22.92 -6.43
C THR A 344 -11.74 22.52 -7.41
N ASN A 345 -12.61 21.56 -7.03
CA ASN A 345 -13.75 21.17 -7.86
C ASN A 345 -14.73 22.33 -8.11
N LYS A 346 -15.02 23.15 -7.08
CA LYS A 346 -15.86 24.35 -7.24
C LYS A 346 -15.23 25.35 -8.21
N LYS A 347 -13.91 25.60 -8.09
CA LYS A 347 -13.19 26.47 -9.02
C LYS A 347 -13.17 25.91 -10.44
N GLN A 348 -13.03 24.60 -10.60
CA GLN A 348 -13.06 23.95 -11.90
C GLN A 348 -14.42 24.14 -12.60
N GLN A 349 -15.54 23.96 -11.87
CA GLN A 349 -16.88 24.22 -12.40
C GLN A 349 -17.09 25.70 -12.80
N GLU A 350 -16.51 26.64 -12.06
CA GLU A 350 -16.58 28.06 -12.41
C GLU A 350 -15.82 28.36 -13.71
N VAL A 351 -14.65 27.74 -13.92
CA VAL A 351 -13.89 27.86 -15.17
C VAL A 351 -14.69 27.31 -16.35
N GLU A 352 -15.33 26.14 -16.19
CA GLU A 352 -16.18 25.55 -17.23
C GLU A 352 -17.35 26.48 -17.62
N LYS A 353 -18.03 27.06 -16.63
CA LYS A 353 -19.09 28.05 -16.87
C LYS A 353 -18.58 29.31 -17.58
N GLN A 354 -17.37 29.77 -17.26
CA GLN A 354 -16.77 30.90 -17.97
C GLN A 354 -16.48 30.59 -19.44
N ASP A 355 -16.04 29.38 -19.75
CA ASP A 355 -15.79 28.97 -21.13
C ASP A 355 -17.08 28.79 -21.93
N GLU A 356 -18.14 28.25 -21.31
CA GLU A 356 -19.49 28.23 -21.90
C GLU A 356 -20.01 29.65 -22.16
N MET A 357 -19.83 30.58 -21.21
CA MET A 357 -20.23 31.97 -21.37
C MET A 357 -19.49 32.66 -22.52
N LYS A 358 -18.18 32.42 -22.66
CA LYS A 358 -17.39 32.92 -23.81
C LYS A 358 -17.92 32.35 -25.12
N LYS A 359 -18.23 31.06 -25.18
CA LYS A 359 -18.76 30.40 -26.37
C LYS A 359 -20.11 30.99 -26.78
N LEU A 360 -21.03 31.16 -25.83
CA LEU A 360 -22.33 31.80 -26.07
C LEU A 360 -22.16 33.24 -26.54
N LYS A 361 -21.22 33.99 -25.96
CA LYS A 361 -20.91 35.35 -26.40
C LYS A 361 -20.46 35.42 -27.86
N CYS A 362 -19.57 34.51 -28.28
CA CYS A 362 -19.16 34.42 -29.69
C CYS A 362 -20.36 34.08 -30.60
N SER A 363 -21.17 33.10 -30.22
CA SER A 363 -22.36 32.70 -31.00
C SER A 363 -23.37 33.84 -31.18
N VAL A 364 -23.65 34.59 -30.11
CA VAL A 364 -24.55 35.76 -30.16
C VAL A 364 -23.96 36.85 -31.05
N GLN A 365 -22.64 37.06 -31.00
CA GLN A 365 -21.98 38.05 -31.83
C GLN A 365 -22.00 37.66 -33.31
N ASP A 366 -21.82 36.37 -33.63
CA ASP A 366 -21.95 35.84 -34.99
C ASP A 366 -23.38 36.03 -35.52
N GLU A 367 -24.40 35.73 -34.73
CA GLU A 367 -25.82 35.93 -35.09
C GLU A 367 -26.14 37.41 -35.30
N GLN A 368 -25.59 38.31 -34.49
CA GLN A 368 -25.73 39.76 -34.65
C GLN A 368 -25.10 40.26 -35.97
N VAL A 369 -23.94 39.72 -36.36
CA VAL A 369 -23.30 40.05 -37.64
C VAL A 369 -24.18 39.56 -38.80
N GLN A 370 -24.72 38.34 -38.71
CA GLN A 370 -25.65 37.80 -39.72
C GLN A 370 -26.92 38.65 -39.85
N TYR A 371 -27.52 39.05 -38.74
CA TYR A 371 -28.69 39.94 -38.74
C TYR A 371 -28.38 41.27 -39.45
N THR A 372 -27.23 41.87 -39.14
CA THR A 372 -26.78 43.13 -39.76
C THR A 372 -26.60 42.96 -41.27
N GLN A 373 -26.03 41.83 -41.70
CA GLN A 373 -25.86 41.52 -43.12
C GLN A 373 -27.21 41.31 -43.83
N ALA A 374 -28.13 40.57 -43.22
CA ALA A 374 -29.48 40.35 -43.77
C ALA A 374 -30.24 41.68 -43.93
N ALA A 375 -30.15 42.58 -42.94
CA ALA A 375 -30.75 43.91 -43.02
C ALA A 375 -30.20 44.74 -44.19
N ALA A 376 -28.88 44.70 -44.45
CA ALA A 376 -28.27 45.39 -45.58
C ALA A 376 -28.76 44.85 -46.94
N VAL A 377 -28.97 43.53 -47.05
CA VAL A 377 -29.54 42.90 -48.25
C VAL A 377 -30.99 43.34 -48.45
N LEU A 378 -31.80 43.34 -47.39
CA LEU A 378 -33.19 43.80 -47.46
C LEU A 378 -33.29 45.26 -47.91
N GLN A 379 -32.45 46.14 -47.37
CA GLN A 379 -32.42 47.55 -47.78
C GLN A 379 -32.05 47.71 -49.27
N SER A 380 -31.10 46.90 -49.76
CA SER A 380 -30.72 46.88 -51.17
C SER A 380 -31.87 46.40 -52.07
N LEU A 381 -32.60 45.38 -51.62
CA LEU A 381 -33.77 44.85 -52.33
C LEU A 381 -34.92 45.86 -52.37
N GLU A 382 -35.19 46.55 -51.25
CA GLU A 382 -36.21 47.60 -51.16
C GLU A 382 -35.92 48.77 -52.10
N LYS A 383 -34.64 49.19 -52.19
CA LYS A 383 -34.19 50.19 -53.16
C LYS A 383 -34.44 49.74 -54.60
N LEU A 384 -34.11 48.50 -54.93
CA LEU A 384 -34.33 47.96 -56.28
C LEU A 384 -35.82 47.84 -56.61
N HIS A 385 -36.64 47.43 -55.64
CA HIS A 385 -38.09 47.37 -55.78
C HIS A 385 -38.67 48.76 -56.07
N SER A 386 -38.25 49.78 -55.33
CA SER A 386 -38.66 51.18 -55.54
C SER A 386 -38.29 51.67 -56.96
N GLN A 387 -37.07 51.39 -57.41
CA GLN A 387 -36.62 51.71 -58.78
C GLN A 387 -37.42 50.98 -59.85
N SER A 388 -37.78 49.71 -59.62
CA SER A 388 -38.60 48.94 -60.54
C SER A 388 -40.02 49.51 -60.65
N LEU A 389 -40.60 49.94 -59.54
CA LEU A 389 -41.94 50.52 -59.50
C LEU A 389 -41.99 51.89 -60.19
N GLU A 390 -40.96 52.72 -60.01
CA GLU A 390 -40.82 53.99 -60.73
C GLU A 390 -40.73 53.78 -62.25
N LYS A 391 -39.90 52.83 -62.70
CA LYS A 391 -39.81 52.46 -64.12
C LYS A 391 -41.16 52.00 -64.67
N LEU A 392 -41.86 51.15 -63.94
CA LEU A 392 -43.19 50.68 -64.35
C LEU A 392 -44.17 51.86 -64.50
N SER A 393 -44.18 52.80 -63.55
CA SER A 393 -45.01 54.00 -63.62
C SER A 393 -44.69 54.87 -64.84
N ILE A 394 -43.41 55.06 -65.16
CA ILE A 394 -42.99 55.82 -66.36
C ILE A 394 -43.50 55.14 -67.62
N THR A 395 -43.28 53.83 -67.75
CA THR A 395 -43.75 53.08 -68.94
C THR A 395 -45.26 53.09 -69.10
N ALA A 396 -46.02 53.06 -67.99
CA ALA A 396 -47.46 53.17 -68.02
C ALA A 396 -47.93 54.55 -68.54
N LEU A 397 -47.27 55.63 -68.12
CA LEU A 397 -47.55 56.99 -68.61
C LEU A 397 -47.20 57.15 -70.10
N GLU A 398 -46.09 56.58 -70.55
CA GLU A 398 -45.71 56.57 -71.98
C GLU A 398 -46.75 55.84 -72.84
N LEU A 399 -47.24 54.68 -72.37
CA LEU A 399 -48.32 53.95 -73.03
C LEU A 399 -49.61 54.76 -73.08
N GLN A 400 -49.99 55.41 -71.97
CA GLN A 400 -51.19 56.26 -71.92
C GLN A 400 -51.10 57.40 -72.94
N SER A 401 -49.96 58.11 -73.01
CA SER A 401 -49.75 59.17 -74.01
C SER A 401 -49.83 58.63 -75.45
N GLY A 402 -49.35 57.40 -75.69
CA GLY A 402 -49.50 56.72 -76.97
C GLY A 402 -50.96 56.44 -77.33
N VAL A 403 -51.76 55.96 -76.36
CA VAL A 403 -53.20 55.74 -76.53
C VAL A 403 -53.93 57.04 -76.84
N GLU A 404 -53.65 58.13 -76.14
CA GLU A 404 -54.25 59.46 -76.40
C GLU A 404 -53.95 59.93 -77.84
N LYS A 405 -52.71 59.81 -78.30
CA LYS A 405 -52.34 60.14 -79.69
C LYS A 405 -53.08 59.28 -80.71
N LEU A 406 -53.25 57.99 -80.44
CA LEU A 406 -54.02 57.09 -81.31
C LEU A 406 -55.49 57.48 -81.36
N GLN A 407 -56.08 57.88 -80.24
CA GLN A 407 -57.46 58.40 -80.18
C GLN A 407 -57.60 59.68 -81.02
N ASP A 408 -56.67 60.63 -80.90
CA ASP A 408 -56.66 61.85 -81.73
C ASP A 408 -56.56 61.52 -83.22
N MET A 409 -55.71 60.55 -83.58
CA MET A 409 -55.58 60.07 -84.96
C MET A 409 -56.88 59.42 -85.46
N GLU A 410 -57.55 58.62 -84.62
CA GLU A 410 -58.82 57.98 -84.95
C GLU A 410 -59.94 59.01 -85.18
N LEU A 411 -60.03 60.04 -84.33
CA LEU A 411 -60.97 61.16 -84.52
C LEU A 411 -60.73 61.90 -85.84
N ARG A 412 -59.47 62.18 -86.16
CA ARG A 412 -59.09 62.82 -87.42
C ARG A 412 -59.42 61.95 -88.62
N ASN A 413 -59.15 60.65 -88.55
CA ASN A 413 -59.50 59.70 -89.61
C ASN A 413 -61.01 59.67 -89.85
N ARG A 414 -61.83 59.61 -88.79
CA ARG A 414 -63.29 59.66 -88.91
C ARG A 414 -63.77 60.95 -89.58
N SER A 415 -63.21 62.10 -89.21
CA SER A 415 -63.54 63.39 -89.87
C SER A 415 -63.14 63.40 -91.34
N LEU A 416 -61.98 62.85 -91.70
CA LEU A 416 -61.57 62.71 -93.10
C LEU A 416 -62.50 61.77 -93.87
N GLU A 417 -62.92 60.66 -93.27
CA GLU A 417 -63.91 59.74 -93.85
C GLU A 417 -65.25 60.44 -94.11
N GLU A 418 -65.74 61.27 -93.18
CA GLU A 418 -66.94 62.10 -93.37
C GLU A 418 -66.79 63.08 -94.54
N VAL A 419 -65.65 63.79 -94.65
CA VAL A 419 -65.38 64.69 -95.78
C VAL A 419 -65.32 63.93 -97.11
N ILE A 420 -64.65 62.77 -97.14
CA ILE A 420 -64.62 61.91 -98.32
C ILE A 420 -66.04 61.50 -98.72
N GLN A 421 -66.89 61.16 -97.75
CA GLN A 421 -68.28 60.78 -98.00
C GLN A 421 -69.10 61.96 -98.57
N GLN A 422 -68.97 63.17 -98.00
CA GLN A 422 -69.61 64.37 -98.53
C GLN A 422 -69.17 64.68 -99.97
N VAL A 423 -67.88 64.58 -100.27
CA VAL A 423 -67.35 64.78 -101.63
C VAL A 423 -67.90 63.73 -102.59
N LYS A 424 -68.01 62.46 -102.16
CA LYS A 424 -68.65 61.40 -102.97
C LYS A 424 -70.11 61.73 -103.27
N GLU A 425 -70.88 62.19 -102.30
CA GLU A 425 -72.28 62.58 -102.46
C GLU A 425 -72.45 63.79 -103.39
N ALA A 426 -71.63 64.83 -103.22
CA ALA A 426 -71.61 66.00 -104.10
C ALA A 426 -71.24 65.61 -105.55
N ASN A 427 -70.22 64.77 -105.73
CA ASN A 427 -69.86 64.23 -107.05
C ASN A 427 -71.01 63.43 -107.67
N ASN A 428 -71.72 62.62 -106.87
CA ASN A 428 -72.89 61.87 -107.36
C ASN A 428 -74.04 62.80 -107.76
N TYR A 429 -74.28 63.89 -107.02
CA TYR A 429 -75.28 64.90 -107.37
C TYR A 429 -74.93 65.62 -108.68
N LEU A 430 -73.70 66.16 -108.78
CA LEU A 430 -73.21 66.82 -109.98
C LEU A 430 -73.24 65.88 -111.18
N HIS A 431 -72.91 64.60 -111.00
CA HIS A 431 -73.02 63.60 -112.06
C HIS A 431 -74.46 63.41 -112.55
N LYS A 432 -75.45 63.34 -111.64
CA LYS A 432 -76.89 63.29 -112.01
C LYS A 432 -77.35 64.56 -112.73
N GLU A 433 -76.94 65.72 -112.25
CA GLU A 433 -77.27 67.01 -112.88
C GLU A 433 -76.65 67.11 -114.29
N LEU A 434 -75.40 66.68 -114.45
CA LEU A 434 -74.72 66.61 -115.74
C LEU A 434 -75.47 65.69 -116.71
N MET A 435 -75.93 64.52 -116.25
CA MET A 435 -76.76 63.61 -117.06
C MET A 435 -78.09 64.26 -117.49
N LEU A 436 -78.77 64.98 -116.59
CA LEU A 436 -80.00 65.70 -116.93
C LEU A 436 -79.74 66.80 -117.96
N LYS A 437 -78.65 67.57 -117.81
CA LYS A 437 -78.26 68.61 -118.77
C LYS A 437 -77.88 68.02 -120.11
N GLU A 438 -77.22 66.87 -120.14
CA GLU A 438 -76.93 66.15 -121.38
C GLU A 438 -78.21 65.70 -122.10
N GLU A 439 -79.22 65.24 -121.35
CA GLU A 439 -80.54 64.90 -121.89
C GLU A 439 -81.32 66.12 -122.40
N GLU A 440 -81.30 67.23 -121.66
CA GLU A 440 -81.85 68.51 -122.12
C GLU A 440 -81.16 68.99 -123.41
N LEU A 441 -79.83 68.92 -123.47
CA LEU A 441 -79.06 69.23 -124.68
C LEU A 441 -79.43 68.31 -125.84
N LYS A 442 -79.62 67.01 -125.60
CA LYS A 442 -80.12 66.08 -126.63
C LYS A 442 -81.48 66.50 -127.17
N LYS A 443 -82.44 66.89 -126.29
CA LYS A 443 -83.76 67.37 -126.70
C LYS A 443 -83.68 68.66 -127.51
N VAL A 444 -82.89 69.64 -127.06
CA VAL A 444 -82.66 70.88 -127.81
C VAL A 444 -82.01 70.58 -129.16
N ASN A 445 -81.03 69.68 -129.21
CA ASN A 445 -80.38 69.28 -130.46
C ASN A 445 -81.38 68.63 -131.44
N VAL A 446 -82.31 67.80 -130.96
CA VAL A 446 -83.42 67.27 -131.78
C VAL A 446 -84.34 68.41 -132.26
N SER A 447 -84.73 69.33 -131.38
CA SER A 447 -85.55 70.49 -131.77
C SER A 447 -84.87 71.38 -132.83
N ILE A 448 -83.55 71.58 -132.73
CA ILE A 448 -82.76 72.29 -133.74
C ILE A 448 -82.71 71.49 -135.04
N GLN A 449 -82.62 70.17 -134.98
CA GLN A 449 -82.70 69.30 -136.16
C GLN A 449 -84.09 69.38 -136.81
N ASP A 450 -85.17 69.44 -136.03
CA ASP A 450 -86.54 69.59 -136.51
C ASP A 450 -86.80 70.98 -137.12
N GLU A 451 -86.32 72.06 -136.49
CA GLU A 451 -86.35 73.41 -137.09
C GLU A 451 -85.52 73.47 -138.37
N ARG A 452 -84.34 72.84 -138.40
CA ARG A 452 -83.56 72.69 -139.62
C ARG A 452 -84.34 71.92 -140.69
N LEU A 453 -85.08 70.88 -140.33
CA LEU A 453 -85.92 70.12 -141.26
C LEU A 453 -87.07 70.99 -141.79
N LEU A 454 -87.73 71.76 -140.95
CA LEU A 454 -88.77 72.72 -141.36
C LEU A 454 -88.20 73.83 -142.25
N LEU A 455 -87.00 74.33 -141.98
CA LEU A 455 -86.31 75.29 -142.83
C LEU A 455 -85.92 74.68 -144.18
N VAL A 456 -85.46 73.43 -144.21
CA VAL A 456 -85.21 72.70 -145.47
C VAL A 456 -86.52 72.49 -146.25
N GLN A 457 -87.62 72.13 -145.58
CA GLN A 457 -88.93 72.01 -146.22
C GLN A 457 -89.48 73.37 -146.71
N ALA A 458 -89.21 74.46 -145.98
CA ALA A 458 -89.54 75.82 -146.40
C ALA A 458 -88.67 76.27 -147.59
N GLU A 459 -87.37 75.94 -147.59
CA GLU A 459 -86.48 76.13 -148.74
C GLU A 459 -86.97 75.32 -149.95
N GLU A 460 -87.38 74.07 -149.77
CA GLU A 460 -87.98 73.23 -150.82
C GLU A 460 -89.32 73.78 -151.33
N ALA A 461 -90.18 74.31 -150.46
CA ALA A 461 -91.44 74.95 -150.84
C ALA A 461 -91.21 76.27 -151.60
N ILE A 462 -90.22 77.08 -151.18
CA ILE A 462 -89.78 78.28 -151.91
C ILE A 462 -89.21 77.90 -153.29
N GLN A 463 -88.49 76.78 -153.38
CA GLN A 463 -87.96 76.26 -154.64
C GLN A 463 -89.06 75.70 -155.56
N SER A 464 -90.14 75.13 -155.00
CA SER A 464 -91.31 74.59 -155.73
C SER A 464 -92.27 75.67 -156.24
N MET A 465 -92.35 76.83 -155.57
CA MET A 465 -93.07 78.02 -156.09
C MET A 465 -92.27 78.79 -157.18
N ARG A 466 -91.03 78.39 -157.43
CA ARG A 466 -90.12 79.02 -158.40
C ARG A 466 -90.08 78.31 -159.76
N ASN A 467 -90.77 77.17 -159.87
CA ASN A 467 -91.03 76.41 -161.10
C ASN A 467 -92.53 76.43 -161.39
#